data_AF-A0A2P2JXC0-F1
#
_entry.id   AF-A0A2P2JXC0-F1
#
_cell.length_a   1.000
_cell.length_b   1.000
_cell.length_c   1.000
_cell.angle_alpha   90.00
_cell.angle_beta   90.00
_cell.angle_gamma   90.00
#
_symmetry.space_group_name_H-M   'P 1'
#
loop_
_entity.id
_entity.type
_entity.pdbx_description
1 polymer ?
#
loop_
_entity_poly.entity_id
_entity_poly.type
_entity_poly.pdbx_seq_one_letter_code
_entity_poly.pdbx_strand_id
1 'polypeptide(L)'
;MDNPPSSSSITFYDFLDKMRNPASLDLVRSIKSFIVSFSFYAANPDNDGEKVQDYFSKMEDAIVDHPLWASATNEEIDCAMEGLEKYVMTKLFSRTFAASPEDVKIDRKISEKICLLQTFLQPVHLDIPAVLRNEASWLLAEKELQKINAFKAPREKLHCIMSCCRVINNLLINASMSENQLLGGADVFLPVLIYVTIKASSSW
;
A
#
# COMPACT_ATOMS: atom_id res chain seq x y z
N MET A 1 -12.38 19.50 -12.42
CA MET A 1 -11.99 18.39 -13.33
C MET A 1 -11.76 17.20 -12.45
N ASP A 2 -12.80 16.37 -12.30
CA ASP A 2 -12.74 15.18 -11.48
C ASP A 2 -11.95 14.10 -12.23
N ASN A 3 -10.87 13.62 -11.60
CA ASN A 3 -10.13 12.48 -12.13
C ASN A 3 -11.07 11.27 -12.20
N PRO A 4 -11.03 10.46 -13.27
CA PRO A 4 -11.80 9.23 -13.32
C PRO A 4 -11.43 8.36 -12.11
N PRO A 5 -12.41 7.69 -11.47
CA PRO A 5 -12.13 6.83 -10.34
C PRO A 5 -11.11 5.76 -10.77
N SER A 6 -10.05 5.59 -9.97
CA SER A 6 -9.13 4.47 -10.13
C SER A 6 -9.91 3.15 -10.09
N SER A 7 -9.42 2.08 -10.73
CA SER A 7 -10.07 0.76 -10.69
C SER A 7 -10.39 0.32 -9.26
N SER A 8 -9.49 0.59 -8.30
CA SER A 8 -9.69 0.35 -6.87
C SER A 8 -10.84 1.14 -6.22
N SER A 9 -11.16 2.32 -6.76
CA SER A 9 -12.28 3.14 -6.27
C SER A 9 -13.61 2.57 -6.74
N ILE A 10 -13.68 2.07 -7.97
CA ILE A 10 -14.88 1.42 -8.53
C ILE A 10 -15.20 0.16 -7.73
N THR A 11 -14.21 -0.70 -7.51
CA THR A 11 -14.31 -1.90 -6.68
C THR A 11 -14.85 -1.62 -5.27
N PHE A 12 -14.42 -0.51 -4.65
CA PHE A 12 -14.90 -0.13 -3.32
C PHE A 12 -16.36 0.32 -3.31
N TYR A 13 -16.83 1.03 -4.35
CA TYR A 13 -18.23 1.42 -4.45
C TYR A 13 -19.14 0.21 -4.67
N ASP A 14 -18.71 -0.76 -5.47
CA ASP A 14 -19.46 -2.01 -5.70
C ASP A 14 -19.60 -2.82 -4.41
N PHE A 15 -18.52 -2.91 -3.63
CA PHE A 15 -18.57 -3.48 -2.27
C PHE A 15 -19.59 -2.75 -1.39
N LEU A 16 -19.53 -1.42 -1.33
CA LEU A 16 -20.47 -0.64 -0.50
C LEU A 16 -21.92 -0.81 -0.96
N ASP A 17 -22.17 -0.95 -2.26
CA ASP A 17 -23.51 -1.15 -2.79
C ASP A 17 -24.08 -2.52 -2.38
N LYS A 18 -23.29 -3.60 -2.50
CA LYS A 18 -23.68 -4.92 -1.98
C LYS A 18 -23.91 -4.91 -0.46
N MET A 19 -23.13 -4.13 0.28
CA MET A 19 -23.28 -3.98 1.74
C MET A 19 -24.43 -3.05 2.16
N ARG A 20 -25.08 -2.35 1.21
CA ARG A 20 -26.33 -1.62 1.45
C ARG A 20 -27.57 -2.49 1.24
N ASN A 21 -27.43 -3.63 0.58
CA ASN A 21 -28.52 -4.57 0.38
C ASN A 21 -29.03 -5.07 1.75
N PRO A 22 -30.35 -5.04 2.04
CA PRO A 22 -30.89 -5.54 3.30
C PRO A 22 -30.51 -7.00 3.61
N ALA A 23 -30.24 -7.80 2.58
CA ALA A 23 -29.84 -9.19 2.75
C ALA A 23 -28.40 -9.38 3.26
N SER A 24 -27.53 -8.34 3.28
CA SER A 24 -26.18 -8.39 3.87
C SER A 24 -26.09 -7.77 5.28
N LEU A 25 -27.24 -7.57 5.93
CA LEU A 25 -27.33 -6.85 7.21
C LEU A 25 -26.58 -7.53 8.36
N ASP A 26 -26.55 -8.86 8.37
CA ASP A 26 -25.77 -9.68 9.28
C ASP A 26 -24.26 -9.44 9.12
N LEU A 27 -23.76 -9.42 7.88
CA LEU A 27 -22.37 -9.08 7.55
C LEU A 27 -22.02 -7.66 8.01
N VAL A 28 -22.88 -6.68 7.74
CA VAL A 28 -22.68 -5.29 8.19
C VAL A 28 -22.63 -5.18 9.71
N ARG A 29 -23.50 -5.91 10.42
CA ARG A 29 -23.49 -5.94 11.89
C ARG A 29 -22.21 -6.59 12.43
N SER A 30 -21.75 -7.67 11.81
CA SER A 30 -20.48 -8.31 12.13
C SER A 30 -19.32 -7.32 12.05
N ILE A 31 -19.19 -6.57 10.94
CA ILE A 31 -18.13 -5.58 10.73
C ILE A 31 -18.17 -4.48 11.79
N LYS A 32 -19.36 -3.91 12.04
CA LYS A 32 -19.51 -2.85 13.04
C LYS A 32 -19.19 -3.36 14.44
N SER A 33 -19.65 -4.57 14.77
CA SER A 33 -19.36 -5.22 16.06
C SER A 33 -17.86 -5.45 16.23
N PHE A 34 -17.17 -5.93 15.18
CA PHE A 34 -15.73 -6.08 15.19
C PHE A 34 -15.02 -4.75 15.46
N ILE A 35 -15.31 -3.70 14.69
CA ILE A 35 -14.68 -2.37 14.87
C ILE A 35 -14.90 -1.83 16.29
N VAL A 36 -16.12 -1.95 16.83
CA VAL A 36 -16.44 -1.49 18.18
C VAL A 36 -15.72 -2.34 19.23
N SER A 37 -15.77 -3.67 19.11
CA SER A 37 -15.10 -4.59 20.03
C SER A 37 -13.58 -4.38 20.05
N PHE A 38 -13.00 -4.09 18.88
CA PHE A 38 -11.58 -3.80 18.73
C PHE A 38 -11.16 -2.63 19.62
N SER A 39 -12.01 -1.60 19.75
CA SER A 39 -11.74 -0.42 20.57
C SER A 39 -11.61 -0.71 22.08
N PHE A 40 -12.19 -1.80 22.58
CA PHE A 40 -12.16 -2.13 24.02
C PHE A 40 -10.87 -2.83 24.46
N TYR A 41 -10.11 -3.42 23.54
CA TYR A 41 -8.85 -4.05 23.90
C TYR A 41 -7.77 -2.99 24.15
N ALA A 42 -6.77 -3.30 24.98
CA ALA A 42 -5.54 -2.52 25.02
C ALA A 42 -4.82 -2.65 23.67
N ALA A 43 -4.21 -1.56 23.19
CA ALA A 43 -3.45 -1.57 21.95
C ALA A 43 -2.19 -2.45 22.13
N ASN A 44 -2.01 -3.39 21.21
CA ASN A 44 -0.83 -4.26 21.15
C ASN A 44 -0.60 -4.63 19.68
N PRO A 45 0.45 -4.12 19.01
CA PRO A 45 0.61 -4.27 17.56
C PRO A 45 0.57 -5.71 17.06
N ASP A 46 1.25 -6.64 17.75
CA ASP A 46 1.33 -8.04 17.33
C ASP A 46 -0.04 -8.73 17.43
N ASN A 47 -0.72 -8.57 18.56
CA ASN A 47 -2.05 -9.14 18.80
C ASN A 47 -3.14 -8.47 17.95
N ASP A 48 -3.03 -7.16 17.74
CA ASP A 48 -3.97 -6.38 16.92
C ASP A 48 -3.89 -6.81 15.45
N GLY A 49 -2.69 -7.11 14.95
CA GLY A 49 -2.48 -7.67 13.61
C GLY A 49 -3.13 -9.04 13.44
N GLU A 50 -2.85 -9.98 14.36
CA GLU A 50 -3.42 -11.34 14.34
C GLU A 50 -4.95 -11.31 14.38
N LYS A 51 -5.55 -10.50 15.27
CA LYS A 51 -7.01 -10.35 15.35
C LYS A 51 -7.66 -9.83 14.08
N VAL A 52 -7.01 -8.90 13.39
CA VAL A 52 -7.54 -8.35 12.13
C VAL A 52 -7.47 -9.42 11.04
N GLN A 53 -6.37 -10.17 10.94
CA GLN A 53 -6.23 -11.26 9.97
C GLN A 53 -7.24 -12.37 10.22
N ASP A 54 -7.38 -12.83 11.46
CA ASP A 54 -8.39 -13.81 11.87
C ASP A 54 -9.80 -13.38 11.52
N TYR A 55 -10.09 -12.08 11.69
CA TYR A 55 -11.39 -11.53 11.34
C TYR A 55 -11.62 -11.50 9.84
N PHE A 56 -10.62 -11.12 9.04
CA PHE A 56 -10.72 -11.16 7.59
C PHE A 56 -10.91 -12.58 7.05
N SER A 57 -10.18 -13.58 7.55
CA SER A 57 -10.39 -14.98 7.13
C SER A 57 -11.80 -15.46 7.46
N LYS A 58 -12.32 -15.17 8.67
CA LYS A 58 -13.71 -15.51 9.03
C LYS A 58 -14.74 -14.80 8.16
N MET A 59 -14.46 -13.57 7.75
CA MET A 59 -15.37 -12.80 6.92
C MET A 59 -15.33 -13.26 5.45
N GLU A 60 -14.18 -13.72 4.97
CA GLU A 60 -14.03 -14.35 3.67
C GLU A 60 -14.91 -15.60 3.58
N ASP A 61 -14.77 -16.53 4.54
CA ASP A 61 -15.62 -17.72 4.64
C ASP A 61 -17.11 -17.35 4.66
N ALA A 62 -17.48 -16.34 5.47
CA ALA A 62 -18.86 -15.87 5.57
C ALA A 62 -19.38 -15.25 4.27
N ILE A 63 -18.54 -14.56 3.50
CA ILE A 63 -18.91 -13.95 2.20
C ILE A 63 -19.07 -15.04 1.14
N VAL A 64 -18.15 -16.01 1.07
CA VAL A 64 -18.20 -17.11 0.10
C VAL A 64 -19.47 -17.95 0.28
N ASP A 65 -19.86 -18.23 1.54
CA ASP A 65 -21.07 -19.00 1.84
C ASP A 65 -22.37 -18.17 1.76
N HIS A 66 -22.28 -16.85 1.58
CA HIS A 66 -23.44 -15.97 1.64
C HIS A 66 -24.30 -16.05 0.35
N PRO A 67 -25.64 -16.15 0.44
CA PRO A 67 -26.53 -16.24 -0.73
C PRO A 67 -26.38 -15.11 -1.75
N LEU A 68 -26.02 -13.90 -1.31
CA LEU A 68 -25.76 -12.75 -2.19
C LEU A 68 -24.48 -12.88 -3.05
N TRP A 69 -23.57 -13.79 -2.69
CA TRP A 69 -22.33 -14.08 -3.40
C TRP A 69 -22.32 -15.48 -4.00
N ALA A 70 -23.43 -16.21 -3.96
CA ALA A 70 -23.53 -17.56 -4.52
C ALA A 70 -23.21 -17.66 -6.02
N SER A 71 -23.35 -16.56 -6.77
CA SER A 71 -22.98 -16.47 -8.19
C SER A 71 -21.76 -15.60 -8.45
N ALA A 72 -21.01 -15.21 -7.41
CA ALA A 72 -19.87 -14.34 -7.55
C ALA A 72 -18.63 -15.11 -8.06
N THR A 73 -17.80 -14.45 -8.87
CA THR A 73 -16.50 -15.03 -9.26
C THR A 73 -15.47 -14.84 -8.14
N ASN A 74 -14.35 -15.57 -8.21
CA ASN A 74 -13.24 -15.39 -7.26
C ASN A 74 -12.72 -13.95 -7.29
N GLU A 75 -12.66 -13.32 -8.48
CA GLU A 75 -12.23 -11.93 -8.61
C GLU A 75 -13.21 -10.96 -7.93
N GLU A 76 -14.52 -11.23 -7.97
CA GLU A 76 -15.53 -10.44 -7.27
C GLU A 76 -15.45 -10.62 -5.75
N ILE A 77 -15.07 -11.81 -5.27
CA ILE A 77 -14.81 -12.08 -3.85
C ILE A 77 -13.55 -11.35 -3.40
N ASP A 78 -12.44 -11.45 -4.15
CA ASP A 78 -11.21 -10.71 -3.89
C ASP A 78 -11.49 -9.20 -3.81
N CYS A 79 -12.21 -8.66 -4.79
CA CYS A 79 -12.69 -7.28 -4.82
C CYS A 79 -13.49 -6.89 -3.56
N ALA A 80 -14.37 -7.77 -3.07
CA ALA A 80 -15.14 -7.54 -1.85
C ALA A 80 -14.24 -7.55 -0.61
N MET A 81 -13.26 -8.45 -0.54
CA MET A 81 -12.29 -8.53 0.56
C MET A 81 -11.37 -7.30 0.61
N GLU A 82 -10.98 -6.76 -0.55
CA GLU A 82 -10.28 -5.48 -0.63
C GLU A 82 -11.13 -4.31 -0.12
N GLY A 83 -12.42 -4.30 -0.46
CA GLY A 83 -13.36 -3.29 0.01
C GLY A 83 -13.57 -3.36 1.53
N LEU A 84 -13.64 -4.59 2.07
CA LEU A 84 -13.67 -4.86 3.50
C LEU A 84 -12.41 -4.36 4.20
N GLU A 85 -11.22 -4.73 3.70
CA GLU A 85 -9.94 -4.28 4.25
C GLU A 85 -9.90 -2.75 4.29
N LYS A 86 -10.24 -2.10 3.16
CA LYS A 86 -10.27 -0.64 3.06
C LYS A 86 -11.21 -0.03 4.08
N TYR A 87 -12.41 -0.58 4.25
CA TYR A 87 -13.39 -0.07 5.21
C TYR A 87 -12.90 -0.21 6.66
N VAL A 88 -12.49 -1.42 7.05
CA VAL A 88 -12.06 -1.76 8.42
C VAL A 88 -10.80 -1.00 8.79
N MET A 89 -9.75 -1.06 7.96
CA MET A 89 -8.47 -0.41 8.25
C MET A 89 -8.57 1.11 8.24
N THR A 90 -9.48 1.71 7.46
CA THR A 90 -9.75 3.14 7.54
C THR A 90 -10.30 3.56 8.91
N LYS A 91 -11.14 2.71 9.53
CA LYS A 91 -11.72 2.96 10.86
C LYS A 91 -10.73 2.69 11.99
N LEU A 92 -9.85 1.70 11.82
CA LEU A 92 -8.85 1.33 12.82
C LEU A 92 -7.54 2.14 12.71
N PHE A 93 -7.35 2.91 11.63
CA PHE A 93 -6.09 3.58 11.29
C PHE A 93 -5.45 4.36 12.45
N SER A 94 -6.21 5.19 13.16
CA SER A 94 -5.66 6.03 14.25
C SER A 94 -5.19 5.22 15.47
N ARG A 95 -5.55 3.94 15.53
CA ARG A 95 -5.18 3.02 16.61
C ARG A 95 -4.07 2.07 16.18
N THR A 96 -4.01 1.70 14.91
CA THR A 96 -3.07 0.67 14.42
C THR A 96 -1.88 1.22 13.67
N PHE A 97 -1.91 2.48 13.22
CA PHE A 97 -0.81 3.11 12.50
C PHE A 97 0.02 4.01 13.43
N ALA A 98 1.34 3.78 13.49
CA ALA A 98 2.28 4.49 14.37
C ALA A 98 1.76 4.58 15.82
N ALA A 99 1.24 3.45 16.32
CA ALA A 99 0.47 3.39 17.56
C ALA A 99 1.35 3.47 18.82
N SER A 100 2.62 3.10 18.71
CA SER A 100 3.56 3.11 19.83
C SER A 100 4.48 4.35 19.80
N PRO A 101 4.89 4.89 20.97
CA PRO A 101 5.94 5.90 21.04
C PRO A 101 7.26 5.46 20.40
N GLU A 102 7.54 4.15 20.43
CA GLU A 102 8.69 3.51 19.79
C GLU A 102 8.66 3.69 18.27
N ASP A 103 7.51 3.47 17.62
CA ASP A 103 7.34 3.68 16.17
C ASP A 103 7.64 5.12 15.79
N VAL A 104 7.03 6.09 16.50
CA VAL A 104 7.25 7.53 16.27
C VAL A 104 8.73 7.91 16.43
N LYS A 105 9.42 7.29 17.40
CA LYS A 105 10.85 7.50 17.62
C LYS A 105 11.70 6.93 16.48
N ILE A 106 11.33 5.76 15.96
CA ILE A 106 12.00 5.13 14.81
C ILE A 106 11.78 5.97 13.55
N ASP A 107 10.54 6.38 13.28
CA ASP A 107 10.17 7.22 12.14
C ASP A 107 10.96 8.53 12.14
N ARG A 108 11.03 9.20 13.30
CA ARG A 108 11.82 10.43 13.44
C ARG A 108 13.30 10.21 13.14
N LYS A 109 13.90 9.15 13.68
CA LYS A 109 15.32 8.82 13.42
C LYS A 109 15.59 8.53 11.95
N ILE A 110 14.69 7.80 11.29
CA ILE A 110 14.80 7.48 9.87
C ILE A 110 14.65 8.75 9.04
N SER A 111 13.65 9.59 9.34
CA SER A 111 13.42 10.87 8.67
C SER A 111 14.63 11.82 8.80
N GLU A 112 15.18 11.98 10.00
CA GLU A 112 16.41 12.76 10.24
C GLU A 112 17.58 12.24 9.41
N LYS A 113 17.79 10.92 9.38
CA LYS A 113 18.86 10.29 8.61
C LYS A 113 18.67 10.50 7.11
N ILE A 114 17.45 10.35 6.60
CA ILE A 114 17.13 10.57 5.19
C ILE A 114 17.37 12.04 4.81
N CYS A 115 16.93 12.98 5.63
CA CYS A 115 17.14 14.41 5.41
C CYS A 115 18.64 14.75 5.28
N LEU A 116 19.48 14.20 6.17
CA LEU A 116 20.93 14.37 6.09
C LEU A 116 21.52 13.76 4.81
N LEU A 117 21.14 12.52 4.47
CA LEU A 117 21.63 11.83 3.27
C LEU A 117 21.26 12.58 1.98
N GLN A 118 20.08 13.18 1.91
CA GLN A 118 19.63 13.93 0.74
C GLN A 118 20.57 15.09 0.35
N THR A 119 21.29 15.66 1.31
CA THR A 119 22.16 16.84 1.08
C THR A 119 23.39 16.55 0.23
N PHE A 120 23.87 15.29 0.20
CA PHE A 120 25.10 14.93 -0.52
C PHE A 120 25.00 13.61 -1.32
N LEU A 121 23.94 12.82 -1.16
CA LEU A 121 23.81 11.55 -1.86
C LEU A 121 23.67 11.75 -3.37
N GLN A 122 24.58 11.13 -4.11
CA GLN A 122 24.61 11.06 -5.57
C GLN A 122 24.45 9.61 -6.02
N PRO A 123 23.92 9.35 -7.23
CA PRO A 123 23.75 7.98 -7.74
C PRO A 123 25.02 7.12 -7.74
N VAL A 124 26.18 7.76 -7.91
CA VAL A 124 27.49 7.08 -7.90
C VAL A 124 27.84 6.48 -6.54
N HIS A 125 27.32 7.02 -5.43
CA HIS A 125 27.56 6.48 -4.08
C HIS A 125 26.82 5.16 -3.83
N LEU A 126 25.87 4.81 -4.69
CA LEU A 126 25.11 3.56 -4.65
C LEU A 126 25.44 2.66 -5.85
N ASP A 127 26.56 2.91 -6.54
CA ASP A 127 27.00 2.14 -7.71
C ASP A 127 26.00 2.16 -8.89
N ILE A 128 25.17 3.20 -9.00
CA ILE A 128 24.21 3.33 -10.10
C ILE A 128 24.97 3.70 -11.41
N PRO A 129 24.84 2.89 -12.47
CA PRO A 129 25.48 3.15 -13.77
C PRO A 129 25.09 4.50 -14.38
N ALA A 130 26.03 5.14 -15.09
CA ALA A 130 25.82 6.45 -15.72
C ALA A 130 24.61 6.47 -16.67
N VAL A 131 24.37 5.37 -17.38
CA VAL A 131 23.24 5.12 -18.29
C VAL A 131 21.89 5.38 -17.63
N LEU A 132 21.80 5.11 -16.32
CA LEU A 132 20.56 5.23 -15.56
C LEU A 132 20.39 6.59 -14.88
N ARG A 133 21.41 7.47 -14.91
CA ARG A 133 21.42 8.75 -14.17
C ARG A 133 20.60 9.84 -14.86
N ASN A 134 19.36 9.52 -15.24
CA ASN A 134 18.38 10.48 -15.70
C ASN A 134 17.41 10.80 -14.56
N GLU A 135 17.65 11.91 -13.85
CA GLU A 135 16.82 12.30 -12.70
C GLU A 135 15.34 12.52 -13.07
N ALA A 136 15.05 12.99 -14.29
CA ALA A 136 13.67 13.16 -14.75
C ALA A 136 12.94 11.82 -14.90
N SER A 137 13.66 10.73 -15.18
CA SER A 137 13.08 9.40 -15.27
C SER A 137 12.61 8.87 -13.92
N TRP A 138 13.33 9.15 -12.84
CA TRP A 138 13.01 8.66 -11.51
C TRP A 138 11.92 9.46 -10.80
N LEU A 139 11.68 10.70 -11.23
CA LEU A 139 10.63 11.56 -10.67
C LEU A 139 9.25 10.88 -10.65
N LEU A 140 8.93 10.07 -11.68
CA LEU A 140 7.69 9.31 -11.71
C LEU A 140 7.62 8.26 -10.58
N ALA A 141 8.72 7.55 -10.32
CA ALA A 141 8.80 6.57 -9.24
C ALA A 141 8.70 7.25 -7.86
N GLU A 142 9.37 8.38 -7.69
CA GLU A 142 9.27 9.20 -6.47
C GLU A 142 7.82 9.64 -6.23
N LYS A 143 7.12 10.10 -7.28
CA LYS A 143 5.71 10.52 -7.18
C LYS A 143 4.77 9.37 -6.84
N GLU A 144 5.01 8.16 -7.34
CA GLU A 144 4.22 6.98 -6.93
C GLU A 144 4.43 6.67 -5.45
N LEU A 145 5.68 6.68 -4.98
CA LEU A 145 5.99 6.39 -3.58
C LEU A 145 5.48 7.47 -2.62
N GLN A 146 5.49 8.74 -3.04
CA GLN A 146 4.98 9.87 -2.26
C GLN A 146 3.49 9.73 -1.89
N LYS A 147 2.71 8.99 -2.67
CA LYS A 147 1.28 8.77 -2.40
C LYS A 147 1.01 7.85 -1.21
N ILE A 148 2.01 7.12 -0.69
CA ILE A 148 1.81 6.10 0.35
C ILE A 148 1.11 6.64 1.61
N ASN A 149 1.37 7.90 1.99
CA ASN A 149 0.77 8.52 3.17
C ASN A 149 -0.64 9.09 2.91
N ALA A 150 -1.06 9.21 1.64
CA ALA A 150 -2.42 9.62 1.29
C ALA A 150 -3.45 8.50 1.50
N PHE A 151 -3.00 7.25 1.61
CA PHE A 151 -3.86 6.08 1.77
C PHE A 151 -3.80 5.51 3.18
N LYS A 152 -4.91 4.92 3.62
CA LYS A 152 -5.03 4.23 4.92
C LYS A 152 -5.05 2.72 4.79
N ALA A 153 -5.62 2.18 3.71
CA ALA A 153 -5.70 0.75 3.49
C ALA A 153 -4.32 0.15 3.17
N PRO A 154 -3.93 -0.97 3.81
CA PRO A 154 -2.67 -1.67 3.52
C PRO A 154 -2.46 -1.96 2.03
N ARG A 155 -3.48 -2.44 1.33
CA ARG A 155 -3.36 -2.75 -0.10
C ARG A 155 -3.12 -1.53 -0.97
N GLU A 156 -3.74 -0.39 -0.66
CA GLU A 156 -3.49 0.88 -1.37
C GLU A 156 -2.06 1.37 -1.13
N LYS A 157 -1.55 1.25 0.10
CA LYS A 157 -0.14 1.56 0.42
C LYS A 157 0.83 0.66 -0.35
N LEU A 158 0.55 -0.65 -0.39
CA LEU A 158 1.33 -1.62 -1.15
C LEU A 158 1.30 -1.32 -2.66
N HIS A 159 0.16 -0.88 -3.18
CA HIS A 159 0.04 -0.49 -4.57
C HIS A 159 0.96 0.69 -4.93
N CYS A 160 1.14 1.68 -4.05
CA CYS A 160 2.13 2.75 -4.26
C CYS A 160 3.56 2.21 -4.40
N ILE A 161 3.94 1.27 -3.53
CA ILE A 161 5.27 0.62 -3.57
C ILE A 161 5.42 -0.17 -4.88
N MET A 162 4.42 -0.98 -5.24
CA MET A 162 4.45 -1.79 -6.46
C MET A 162 4.50 -0.92 -7.72
N SER A 163 3.76 0.19 -7.76
CA SER A 163 3.78 1.15 -8.86
C SER A 163 5.14 1.84 -8.98
N CYS A 164 5.74 2.25 -7.86
CA CYS A 164 7.12 2.74 -7.83
C CYS A 164 8.11 1.71 -8.41
N CYS A 165 8.06 0.46 -7.93
CA CYS A 165 8.91 -0.63 -8.42
C CYS A 165 8.72 -0.92 -9.92
N ARG A 166 7.47 -0.87 -10.41
CA ARG A 166 7.16 -1.04 -11.85
C ARG A 166 7.75 0.07 -12.69
N VAL A 167 7.64 1.32 -12.25
CA VAL A 167 8.26 2.46 -12.94
C VAL A 167 9.77 2.26 -13.02
N ILE A 168 10.43 1.92 -11.90
CA ILE A 168 11.87 1.65 -11.88
C ILE A 168 12.23 0.53 -12.87
N ASN A 169 11.54 -0.61 -12.81
CA ASN A 169 11.82 -1.73 -13.71
C ASN A 169 11.66 -1.38 -15.19
N ASN A 170 10.61 -0.63 -15.54
CA ASN A 170 10.41 -0.20 -16.93
C ASN A 170 11.55 0.71 -17.41
N LEU A 171 12.08 1.57 -16.54
CA LEU A 171 13.24 2.41 -16.87
C LEU A 171 14.50 1.57 -17.09
N LEU A 172 14.73 0.56 -16.24
CA LEU A 172 15.86 -0.37 -16.39
C LEU A 172 15.78 -1.15 -17.70
N ILE A 173 14.59 -1.67 -18.04
CA ILE A 173 14.34 -2.38 -19.29
C ILE A 173 14.61 -1.45 -20.48
N ASN A 174 14.07 -0.23 -20.48
CA ASN A 174 14.27 0.71 -21.58
C ASN A 174 15.75 1.07 -21.77
N ALA A 175 16.48 1.31 -20.67
CA ALA A 175 17.91 1.57 -20.71
C ALA A 175 18.73 0.36 -21.22
N SER A 176 18.33 -0.85 -20.84
CA SER A 176 18.97 -2.09 -21.32
C SER A 176 18.82 -2.26 -22.83
N MET A 177 17.66 -1.90 -23.37
CA MET A 177 17.38 -1.97 -24.81
C MET A 177 18.15 -0.91 -25.59
N SER A 178 18.33 0.30 -25.04
CA SER A 178 19.06 1.38 -25.72
C SER A 178 20.57 1.18 -25.75
N GLU A 179 21.15 0.63 -24.69
CA GLU A 179 22.62 0.48 -24.56
C GLU A 179 23.13 -0.94 -24.83
N ASN A 180 22.25 -1.87 -25.19
CA ASN A 180 22.56 -3.28 -25.46
C ASN A 180 23.35 -3.95 -24.31
N GLN A 181 23.09 -3.49 -23.09
CA GLN A 181 23.75 -3.90 -21.85
C GLN A 181 22.72 -4.54 -20.93
N LEU A 182 23.06 -5.66 -20.29
CA LEU A 182 22.14 -6.37 -19.40
C LEU A 182 21.99 -5.60 -18.08
N LEU A 183 21.06 -4.64 -18.02
CA LEU A 183 20.74 -3.86 -16.82
C LEU A 183 19.60 -4.47 -15.99
N GLY A 184 19.35 -5.77 -16.17
CA GLY A 184 18.32 -6.52 -15.43
C GLY A 184 18.89 -7.21 -14.20
N GLY A 185 18.19 -7.09 -13.06
CA GLY A 185 18.52 -7.83 -11.84
C GLY A 185 18.43 -6.97 -10.58
N ALA A 186 18.51 -7.65 -9.42
CA ALA A 186 18.46 -7.00 -8.11
C ALA A 186 19.63 -6.04 -7.88
N ASP A 187 20.81 -6.34 -8.46
CA ASP A 187 22.03 -5.55 -8.31
C ASP A 187 21.92 -4.14 -8.92
N VAL A 188 21.06 -3.98 -9.93
CA VAL A 188 20.78 -2.68 -10.55
C VAL A 188 19.52 -2.05 -9.96
N PHE A 189 18.51 -2.88 -9.66
CA PHE A 189 17.22 -2.41 -9.14
C PHE A 189 17.31 -1.84 -7.72
N LEU A 190 17.97 -2.54 -6.80
CA LEU A 190 17.98 -2.18 -5.39
C LEU A 190 18.67 -0.83 -5.14
N PRO A 191 19.84 -0.52 -5.74
CA PRO A 191 20.43 0.82 -5.66
C PRO A 191 19.50 1.95 -6.11
N VAL A 192 18.79 1.75 -7.22
CA VAL A 192 17.85 2.75 -7.75
C VAL A 192 16.67 2.91 -6.79
N LEU A 193 16.13 1.82 -6.25
CA LEU A 193 15.06 1.88 -5.25
C LEU A 193 15.49 2.61 -3.97
N ILE A 194 16.71 2.37 -3.49
CA ILE A 194 17.26 3.10 -2.32
C ILE A 194 17.36 4.59 -2.63
N TYR A 195 17.90 4.96 -3.79
CA TYR A 195 18.03 6.36 -4.21
C TYR A 195 16.65 7.04 -4.30
N VAL A 196 15.68 6.41 -4.99
CA VAL A 196 14.31 6.91 -5.14
C VAL A 196 13.64 7.05 -3.78
N THR A 197 13.78 6.08 -2.87
CA THR A 197 13.19 6.15 -1.52
C THR A 197 13.72 7.34 -0.74
N ILE A 198 15.05 7.55 -0.78
CA ILE A 198 15.68 8.69 -0.12
C ILE A 198 15.19 10.00 -0.74
N LYS A 199 15.12 10.14 -2.07
CA LYS A 199 14.68 11.39 -2.72
C LYS A 199 13.18 11.67 -2.56
N ALA A 200 12.33 10.65 -2.63
CA ALA A 200 10.87 10.75 -2.47
C ALA A 200 10.47 11.29 -1.09
N SER A 201 11.22 10.92 -0.05
CA SER A 201 10.98 11.29 1.35
C SER A 201 11.18 12.78 1.66
N SER A 202 11.71 13.58 0.72
CA SER A 202 11.85 15.04 0.88
C SER A 202 10.51 15.77 1.01
N SER A 203 9.41 15.12 0.63
CA SER A 203 8.05 15.68 0.63
C SER A 203 7.12 15.02 1.66
N TRP A 204 7.66 14.26 2.62
CA TRP A 204 6.90 13.58 3.68
C TRP A 204 6.83 14.39 4.97
#